data_AF-A0A803LS38-F1
#
_entry.id   AF-A0A803LS38-F1
#
_cell.length_a   1.000
_cell.length_b   1.000
_cell.length_c   1.000
_cell.angle_alpha   90.00
_cell.angle_beta   90.00
_cell.angle_gamma   90.00
#
_symmetry.space_group_name_H-M   'P 1'
#
loop_
_entity.id
_entity.type
_entity.pdbx_description
1 polymer ?
#
loop_
_entity_poly.entity_id
_entity_poly.type
_entity_poly.pdbx_seq_one_letter_code
_entity_poly.pdbx_strand_id
1 'polypeptide(L)'
;FYICLILTGVMISGFITDAIGTHSVFGAFVFGLIIPNGPLGVTLIEKLEDFVSGLLLPLFFAISGLKTDIGQVGGLKVWGNLMAVIVLACSGKVAGTAAVAYYYNMPIR
;
A
#
# COMPACT_ATOMS: atom_id res chain seq x y z
N PHE A 1 0.84 1.00 26.66
CA PHE A 1 0.98 -0.47 26.67
C PHE A 1 0.24 -1.12 25.51
N TYR A 2 -1.08 -0.88 25.34
CA TYR A 2 -1.87 -1.44 24.23
C TYR A 2 -1.26 -1.19 22.83
N ILE A 3 -0.79 0.03 22.56
CA ILE A 3 -0.16 0.38 21.26
C ILE A 3 1.09 -0.48 20.99
N CYS A 4 1.96 -0.65 21.99
CA CYS A 4 3.16 -1.48 21.88
C CYS A 4 2.79 -2.95 21.62
N LEU A 5 1.78 -3.47 22.32
CA LEU A 5 1.32 -4.85 22.14
C LEU A 5 0.76 -5.08 20.73
N ILE A 6 -0.01 -4.12 20.21
CA ILE A 6 -0.56 -4.16 18.86
C ILE A 6 0.56 -4.09 17.81
N LEU A 7 1.53 -3.18 17.96
CA LEU A 7 2.67 -3.06 17.05
C LEU A 7 3.53 -4.32 17.04
N THR A 8 3.77 -4.93 18.20
CA THR A 8 4.46 -6.22 18.30
C THR A 8 3.66 -7.33 17.62
N GLY A 9 2.33 -7.34 17.78
CA GLY A 9 1.43 -8.28 17.09
C GLY A 9 1.47 -8.13 15.57
N VAL A 10 1.51 -6.90 15.07
CA VAL A 10 1.71 -6.59 13.63
C VAL A 10 3.06 -7.11 13.14
N MET A 11 4.14 -6.91 13.90
CA MET A 11 5.46 -7.44 13.54
C MET A 11 5.49 -8.98 13.52
N ILE A 12 4.89 -9.64 14.51
CA ILE A 12 4.85 -11.10 14.59
C ILE A 12 4.01 -11.69 13.45
N SER A 13 2.83 -11.14 13.18
CA SER A 13 1.96 -11.59 12.08
C SER A 13 2.61 -11.39 10.72
N GLY A 14 3.27 -10.25 10.51
CA GLY A 14 4.07 -9.99 9.32
C GLY A 14 5.23 -10.97 9.16
N PHE A 15 5.95 -11.29 10.24
CA PHE A 15 7.06 -12.25 10.23
C PHE A 15 6.62 -13.68 9.93
N ILE A 16 5.51 -14.13 10.53
CA ILE A 16 4.93 -15.46 10.25
C ILE A 16 4.54 -15.56 8.77
N THR A 17 3.93 -14.49 8.23
CA THR A 17 3.45 -14.44 6.84
C THR A 17 4.61 -14.39 5.84
N ASP A 18 5.68 -13.69 6.18
CA ASP A 18 6.94 -13.67 5.42
C ASP A 18 7.61 -15.06 5.43
N ALA A 19 7.63 -15.74 6.57
CA ALA A 19 8.17 -17.09 6.71
C ALA A 19 7.41 -18.15 5.89
N ILE A 20 6.11 -17.95 5.65
CA ILE A 20 5.27 -18.81 4.80
C ILE A 20 5.56 -18.56 3.30
N GLY A 21 6.32 -17.53 2.95
CA GLY A 21 6.70 -17.21 1.56
C GLY A 21 5.78 -16.20 0.88
N THR A 22 4.96 -15.49 1.64
CA THR A 22 4.12 -14.38 1.14
C THR A 22 4.68 -13.02 1.56
N HIS A 23 4.18 -11.92 1.00
CA HIS A 23 4.63 -10.58 1.42
C HIS A 23 4.22 -10.27 2.86
N SER A 24 5.17 -9.90 3.72
CA SER A 24 4.95 -9.47 5.11
C SER A 24 3.81 -8.44 5.30
N VAL A 25 3.58 -7.57 4.31
CA VAL A 25 2.49 -6.58 4.28
C VAL A 25 1.11 -7.23 4.43
N PHE A 26 0.91 -8.41 3.85
CA PHE A 26 -0.36 -9.12 3.91
C PHE A 26 -0.68 -9.56 5.36
N GLY A 27 0.31 -10.04 6.10
CA GLY A 27 0.15 -10.48 7.48
C GLY A 27 -0.25 -9.35 8.42
N ALA A 28 0.46 -8.22 8.29
CA ALA A 28 0.15 -6.99 9.01
C ALA A 28 -1.27 -6.49 8.69
N PHE A 29 -1.69 -6.56 7.42
CA PHE A 29 -3.03 -6.16 6.98
C PHE A 29 -4.13 -7.03 7.61
N VAL A 30 -3.98 -8.35 7.57
CA VAL A 30 -4.95 -9.28 8.17
C VAL A 30 -5.04 -9.06 9.68
N PHE A 31 -3.92 -8.86 10.37
CA PHE A 31 -3.92 -8.53 11.79
C PHE A 31 -4.68 -7.23 12.08
N GLY A 32 -4.49 -6.20 11.24
CA GLY A 32 -5.25 -4.95 11.32
C GLY A 32 -6.76 -5.14 11.18
N LEU A 33 -7.22 -6.03 10.30
CA LEU A 33 -8.65 -6.34 10.11
C LEU A 33 -9.30 -7.02 11.33
N ILE A 34 -8.52 -7.74 12.13
CA ILE A 34 -9.00 -8.42 13.34
C ILE A 34 -9.24 -7.41 14.47
N ILE A 35 -8.60 -6.25 14.43
CA ILE A 35 -8.74 -5.22 15.46
C ILE A 35 -10.18 -4.65 15.40
N PRO A 36 -10.96 -4.75 16.49
CA PRO A 36 -12.34 -4.28 16.48
C PRO A 36 -12.40 -2.75 16.37
N ASN A 37 -13.38 -2.26 15.60
CA ASN A 37 -13.68 -0.85 15.46
C ASN A 37 -14.26 -0.30 16.78
N GLY A 38 -13.39 0.23 17.63
CA GLY A 38 -13.74 0.83 18.91
C GLY A 38 -12.77 1.95 19.29
N PRO A 39 -12.88 2.52 20.51
CA PRO A 39 -12.02 3.63 20.95
C PRO A 39 -10.53 3.27 20.86
N LEU A 40 -10.17 1.99 21.04
CA LEU A 40 -8.80 1.51 20.90
C LEU A 40 -8.27 1.61 19.45
N GLY A 41 -9.08 1.30 18.45
CA GLY A 41 -8.70 1.37 17.04
C GLY A 41 -8.53 2.82 16.58
N VAL A 42 -9.44 3.71 16.99
CA VAL A 42 -9.38 5.14 16.65
C VAL A 42 -8.13 5.78 17.25
N THR A 43 -7.88 5.58 18.55
CA THR A 43 -6.67 6.13 19.20
C THR A 43 -5.39 5.56 18.60
N LEU A 44 -5.40 4.30 18.15
CA LEU A 44 -4.25 3.71 17.47
C LEU A 44 -4.00 4.38 16.10
N ILE A 45 -5.06 4.58 15.31
CA ILE A 45 -4.97 5.22 13.99
C ILE A 45 -4.46 6.64 14.14
N GLU A 46 -5.05 7.47 15.01
CA GLU A 46 -4.62 8.86 15.20
C GLU A 46 -3.12 8.96 15.56
N LYS A 47 -2.61 8.05 16.41
CA LYS A 47 -1.19 8.07 16.80
C LYS A 47 -0.25 7.55 15.71
N LEU A 48 -0.71 6.59 14.91
CA LEU A 48 0.10 6.02 13.84
C LEU A 48 0.04 6.85 12.56
N GLU A 49 -1.09 7.48 12.26
CA GLU A 49 -1.29 8.25 11.02
C GLU A 49 -0.33 9.43 10.92
N ASP A 50 -0.16 10.20 12.01
CA ASP A 50 0.81 11.30 12.06
C ASP A 50 2.25 10.81 11.80
N PHE A 51 2.61 9.66 12.37
CA PHE A 51 3.93 9.08 12.21
C PHE A 51 4.14 8.47 10.81
N VAL A 52 3.11 7.81 10.27
CA VAL A 52 3.16 7.17 8.95
C VAL A 52 3.22 8.23 7.87
N SER A 53 2.34 9.22 7.90
CA SER A 53 2.28 10.30 6.91
C SER A 53 3.45 11.27 7.04
N GLY A 54 3.90 11.57 8.26
CA GLY A 54 4.99 12.50 8.53
C GLY A 54 6.39 11.93 8.28
N LEU A 55 6.60 10.63 8.48
CA LEU A 55 7.95 10.03 8.41
C LEU A 55 8.04 8.81 7.48
N LEU A 56 7.21 7.79 7.67
CA LEU A 56 7.34 6.55 6.88
C LEU A 56 7.04 6.75 5.40
N LEU A 57 6.03 7.53 5.06
CA LEU A 57 5.59 7.75 3.69
C LEU A 57 6.62 8.57 2.88
N PRO A 58 7.16 9.70 3.39
CA PRO A 58 8.30 10.36 2.78
C PRO A 58 9.54 9.46 2.64
N LEU A 59 9.87 8.69 3.68
CA LEU A 59 11.00 7.76 3.65
C LEU A 59 10.80 6.66 2.60
N PHE A 60 9.60 6.10 2.51
CA PHE A 60 9.24 5.10 1.51
C PHE A 60 9.43 5.64 0.10
N PHE A 61 8.96 6.85 -0.17
CA PHE A 61 9.17 7.49 -1.47
C PHE A 61 10.64 7.82 -1.75
N ALA A 62 11.41 8.25 -0.73
CA ALA A 62 12.84 8.49 -0.88
C ALA A 62 13.61 7.20 -1.23
N ILE A 63 13.34 6.09 -0.54
CA ILE A 63 13.97 4.80 -0.82
C ILE A 63 13.55 4.28 -2.21
N SER A 64 12.27 4.40 -2.56
CA SER A 64 11.76 3.99 -3.87
C SER A 64 12.40 4.81 -5.00
N GLY A 65 12.56 6.12 -4.79
CA GLY A 65 13.25 7.00 -5.73
C GLY A 65 14.74 6.66 -5.85
N LEU A 66 15.43 6.41 -4.73
CA LEU A 66 16.85 6.06 -4.74
C LEU A 66 17.13 4.70 -5.41
N LYS A 67 16.21 3.73 -5.28
CA LYS A 67 16.27 2.46 -6.01
C LYS A 67 15.98 2.61 -7.51
N THR A 68 15.44 3.73 -7.94
CA THR A 68 15.12 3.99 -9.35
C THR A 68 16.35 4.56 -10.05
N ASP A 69 17.04 3.71 -10.82
CA ASP A 69 18.18 4.11 -11.63
C ASP A 69 17.71 4.69 -12.97
N ILE A 70 17.80 6.02 -13.12
CA ILE A 70 17.40 6.73 -14.34
C ILE A 70 18.41 6.47 -15.48
N GLY A 71 19.65 6.09 -15.16
CA GLY A 71 20.69 5.76 -16.13
C GLY A 71 20.44 4.44 -16.87
N GLN A 72 19.78 3.47 -16.24
CA GLN A 72 19.36 2.23 -16.89
C GLN A 72 18.21 2.41 -17.89
N VAL A 73 17.52 3.56 -17.86
CA VAL A 73 16.40 3.91 -18.76
C VAL A 73 16.88 4.58 -20.06
N GLY A 74 18.14 4.38 -20.46
CA GLY A 74 18.69 4.98 -21.68
C GLY A 74 18.22 4.35 -23.00
N GLY A 75 17.61 3.17 -22.96
CA GLY A 75 17.18 2.45 -24.17
C GLY A 75 15.77 2.82 -24.65
N LEU A 76 15.61 3.15 -25.94
CA LEU A 76 14.30 3.42 -26.56
C LEU A 76 13.28 2.29 -26.31
N LYS A 77 13.75 1.03 -26.23
CA LYS A 77 12.92 -0.13 -25.87
C LYS A 77 12.44 -0.11 -24.42
N VAL A 78 13.29 0.28 -23.47
CA VAL A 78 12.95 0.36 -22.04
C VAL A 78 11.94 1.49 -21.83
N TRP A 79 12.16 2.65 -22.47
CA TRP A 79 11.22 3.77 -22.41
C TRP A 79 9.86 3.44 -23.01
N GLY A 80 9.84 2.72 -24.14
CA GLY A 80 8.60 2.22 -24.74
C GLY A 80 7.83 1.26 -23.82
N ASN A 81 8.52 0.30 -23.20
CA ASN A 81 7.92 -0.60 -22.23
C ASN A 81 7.39 0.14 -20.99
N LEU A 82 8.13 1.12 -20.47
CA LEU A 82 7.68 1.94 -19.34
C LEU A 82 6.39 2.70 -19.68
N MET A 83 6.34 3.39 -20.82
CA MET A 83 5.13 4.10 -21.27
C MET A 83 3.95 3.15 -21.47
N ALA A 84 4.18 1.97 -22.06
CA ALA A 84 3.14 0.96 -22.23
C ALA A 84 2.59 0.47 -20.89
N VAL A 85 3.47 0.17 -19.92
CA VAL A 85 3.08 -0.25 -18.56
C VAL A 85 2.31 0.86 -17.85
N ILE A 86 2.73 2.12 -17.97
CA ILE A 86 2.03 3.26 -17.37
C ILE A 86 0.62 3.39 -17.95
N VAL A 87 0.47 3.38 -19.28
CA VAL A 87 -0.84 3.50 -19.94
C VAL A 87 -1.75 2.32 -19.57
N LEU A 88 -1.23 1.09 -19.58
CA LEU A 88 -2.00 -0.10 -19.18
C LEU A 88 -2.40 -0.06 -17.70
N ALA A 89 -1.52 0.38 -16.81
CA ALA A 89 -1.82 0.50 -15.38
C ALA A 89 -2.87 1.59 -15.11
N CYS A 90 -2.73 2.76 -15.74
CA CYS A 90 -3.68 3.86 -15.61
C CYS A 90 -5.05 3.48 -16.18
N SER A 91 -5.09 2.95 -17.40
CA SER A 91 -6.34 2.50 -18.03
C SER A 91 -6.99 1.37 -17.25
N GLY A 92 -6.21 0.41 -16.73
CA GLY A 92 -6.73 -0.67 -15.88
C GLY A 92 -7.38 -0.17 -14.60
N LYS A 93 -6.74 0.79 -13.89
CA LYS A 93 -7.34 1.40 -12.70
C LYS A 93 -8.62 2.17 -13.01
N VAL A 94 -8.62 2.98 -14.06
CA VAL A 94 -9.79 3.80 -14.45
C VAL A 94 -10.94 2.93 -14.99
N ALA A 95 -10.65 1.99 -15.88
CA ALA A 95 -11.65 1.08 -16.43
C ALA A 95 -12.23 0.16 -15.35
N GLY A 96 -11.40 -0.31 -14.41
CA GLY A 96 -11.86 -1.13 -13.29
C GLY A 96 -12.85 -0.39 -12.37
N THR A 97 -12.54 0.85 -12.00
CA THR A 97 -13.48 1.66 -11.18
C THR A 97 -14.73 2.05 -11.96
N ALA A 98 -14.60 2.40 -13.24
CA ALA A 98 -15.73 2.74 -14.11
C ALA A 98 -16.67 1.55 -14.35
N ALA A 99 -16.13 0.34 -14.55
CA ALA A 99 -16.92 -0.87 -14.73
C ALA A 99 -17.74 -1.21 -13.48
N VAL A 100 -17.14 -1.09 -12.30
CA VAL A 100 -17.84 -1.29 -11.01
C VAL A 100 -18.92 -0.22 -10.85
N ALA A 101 -18.62 1.05 -11.11
CA ALA A 101 -19.59 2.14 -11.03
C ALA A 101 -20.80 1.93 -11.97
N TYR A 102 -20.53 1.44 -13.18
CA TYR A 102 -21.58 1.09 -14.16
C TYR A 102 -22.43 -0.09 -13.68
N TYR A 103 -21.81 -1.16 -13.17
CA TYR A 103 -22.53 -2.32 -12.64
C TYR A 103 -23.46 -1.95 -11.48
N TYR A 104 -23.04 -1.01 -10.63
CA TYR A 104 -23.83 -0.49 -9.51
C TYR A 104 -24.78 0.66 -9.89
N ASN A 105 -24.93 1.01 -11.18
CA ASN A 105 -25.78 2.11 -11.67
C ASN A 105 -25.58 3.43 -10.91
N MET A 106 -24.34 3.74 -10.52
CA MET A 106 -24.05 4.99 -9.81
C MET A 106 -24.23 6.17 -10.77
N PRO A 107 -25.02 7.20 -10.40
CA PRO A 107 -25.22 8.36 -11.26
C PRO A 107 -23.91 9.15 -11.36
N ILE A 108 -23.41 9.32 -12.59
CA ILE A 108 -22.28 10.20 -12.91
C ILE A 108 -22.81 11.63 -12.81
N ARG A 109 -22.61 12.25 -11.65
CA ARG A 109 -22.91 13.67 -11.46
C ARG A 109 -21.90 14.31 -10.53
#